data_AF-A0A963K0L3-F1
#
_entry.id   AF-A0A963K0L3-F1
#
_cell.length_a   1.000
_cell.length_b   1.000
_cell.length_c   1.000
_cell.angle_alpha   90.00
_cell.angle_beta   90.00
_cell.angle_gamma   90.00
#
_symmetry.space_group_name_H-M   'P 1'
#
loop_
_entity.id
_entity.type
_entity.pdbx_description
1 polymer ?
#
loop_
_entity_poly.entity_id
_entity_poly.type
_entity_poly.pdbx_seq_one_letter_code
_entity_poly.pdbx_strand_id
1 'polypeptide(L)' 'MEGAIPVGALAERRNIAEATALFLVSEEASYVTGATLYVNGGF' A
#
# COMPACT_ATOMS: atom_id res chain seq x y z
N MET A 1 17.69 -16.13 -8.74
CA MET A 1 16.64 -15.29 -9.36
C MET A 1 16.35 -14.19 -8.35
N GLU A 2 16.81 -12.97 -8.60
CA GLU A 2 16.35 -11.82 -7.80
C GLU A 2 14.82 -11.82 -7.84
N GLY A 3 14.21 -11.80 -6.65
CA GLY A 3 12.82 -12.18 -6.44
C GLY A 3 11.88 -11.34 -7.31
N ALA A 4 11.04 -12.01 -8.09
CA ALA A 4 9.96 -11.36 -8.82
C ALA A 4 9.02 -10.68 -7.81
N ILE A 5 8.62 -9.44 -8.11
CA ILE A 5 7.58 -8.76 -7.34
C ILE A 5 6.31 -9.64 -7.40
N PRO A 6 5.71 -10.05 -6.26
CA PRO A 6 4.56 -10.95 -6.28
C PRO A 6 3.39 -10.45 -7.13
N VAL A 7 3.15 -9.14 -7.12
CA VAL A 7 2.12 -8.52 -7.97
C VAL A 7 2.52 -8.37 -9.45
N GLY A 8 3.78 -8.68 -9.79
CA GLY A 8 4.31 -8.65 -11.15
C GLY A 8 4.68 -7.25 -11.69
N ALA A 9 4.59 -6.20 -10.88
CA ALA A 9 4.85 -4.83 -11.30
C ALA A 9 5.55 -4.00 -10.20
N LEU A 10 6.39 -3.05 -10.63
CA LEU A 10 7.00 -2.07 -9.74
C LEU A 10 5.95 -1.07 -9.28
N ALA A 11 5.95 -0.76 -7.98
CA ALA A 11 5.07 0.26 -7.44
C ALA A 11 5.42 1.65 -8.00
N GLU A 12 4.39 2.42 -8.33
CA GLU A 12 4.49 3.82 -8.68
C GLU A 12 4.21 4.71 -7.47
N ARG A 13 4.64 5.98 -7.54
CA ARG A 13 4.31 7.01 -6.54
C ARG A 13 2.81 7.06 -6.24
N ARG A 14 1.98 6.82 -7.26
CA ARG A 14 0.53 6.82 -7.14
C ARG A 14 0.01 5.74 -6.21
N ASN A 15 0.62 4.55 -6.16
CA ASN A 15 0.13 3.48 -5.28
C ASN A 15 0.24 3.85 -3.79
N ILE A 16 1.32 4.54 -3.41
CA ILE A 16 1.48 5.07 -2.04
C ILE A 16 0.47 6.17 -1.76
N ALA A 17 0.25 7.08 -2.71
CA ALA A 17 -0.71 8.17 -2.55
C ALA A 17 -2.15 7.65 -2.40
N GLU A 18 -2.54 6.64 -3.17
CA GLU A 18 -3.87 6.03 -3.06
C GLU A 18 -4.04 5.32 -1.71
N ALA A 19 -3.05 4.52 -1.28
CA ALA A 19 -3.10 3.83 0.01
C ALA A 19 -3.19 4.81 1.21
N THR A 20 -2.47 5.92 1.15
CA THR A 20 -2.44 6.90 2.26
C THR A 20 -3.56 7.92 2.16
N ALA A 21 -3.65 8.67 1.06
CA ALA A 21 -4.56 9.79 0.91
C ALA A 21 -5.99 9.38 0.53
N LEU A 22 -6.19 8.22 -0.12
CA LEU A 22 -7.54 7.75 -0.45
C LEU A 22 -8.06 6.71 0.53
N PHE A 23 -7.22 5.82 1.06
CA PHE A 23 -7.68 4.79 2.01
C PHE A 23 -7.47 5.17 3.47
N LEU A 24 -6.23 5.40 3.94
CA LEU A 24 -5.99 5.66 5.38
C LEU A 24 -6.65 6.95 5.90
N VAL A 25 -6.93 7.91 5.02
CA VAL A 25 -7.59 9.18 5.37
C VAL A 25 -9.12 9.07 5.27
N SER A 26 -9.67 7.99 4.72
CA SER A 26 -11.11 7.87 4.51
C SER A 26 -11.86 7.33 5.74
N GLU A 27 -13.19 7.47 5.72
CA GLU A 27 -14.08 6.97 6.78
C GLU A 27 -14.02 5.44 6.92
N GLU A 28 -13.70 4.74 5.83
CA GLU A 28 -13.52 3.28 5.83
C GLU A 28 -12.35 2.83 6.72
N ALA A 29 -11.37 3.70 6.96
CA ALA A 29 -10.24 3.45 7.85
C ALA A 29 -10.47 3.97 9.28
N SER A 30 -11.69 4.41 9.65
CA SER A 30 -11.99 5.07 10.93
C SER A 30 -11.60 4.29 12.19
N TYR A 31 -11.45 2.97 12.11
CA TYR A 31 -11.02 2.13 13.23
C TYR A 31 -9.61 1.55 13.06
N VAL A 32 -8.87 1.98 12.05
CA VAL A 32 -7.49 1.53 11.77
C VAL A 32 -6.52 2.58 12.32
N THR A 33 -5.80 2.23 13.38
CA THR A 33 -4.75 3.09 13.95
C THR A 33 -3.62 2.23 14.54
N GLY A 34 -2.43 2.82 14.69
CA GLY A 34 -1.25 2.14 15.24
C GLY A 34 -0.73 0.97 14.40
N ALA A 35 -1.19 0.83 13.15
CA ALA A 35 -0.84 -0.25 12.24
C ALA A 35 0.17 0.21 11.18
N THR A 36 0.95 -0.75 10.66
CA THR A 36 1.80 -0.53 9.48
C THR A 36 1.09 -1.11 8.25
N LEU A 37 0.89 -0.29 7.21
CA LEU A 37 0.35 -0.71 5.93
C LEU A 37 1.49 -0.86 4.91
N TYR A 38 1.79 -2.08 4.50
CA TYR A 38 2.79 -2.35 3.47
C TYR A 38 2.18 -2.13 2.08
N VAL A 39 2.84 -1.29 1.28
CA VAL A 39 2.44 -0.97 -0.10
C VAL A 39 3.65 -1.20 -1.00
N ASN A 40 4.00 -2.47 -1.20
CA ASN A 40 5.27 -2.88 -1.79
C ASN A 40 5.15 -4.04 -2.80
N GLY A 41 3.94 -4.36 -3.24
CA GLY A 41 3.70 -5.43 -4.20
C GLY A 41 3.85 -6.85 -3.64
N GLY A 42 3.90 -7.02 -2.32
CA GLY A 42 3.85 -8.32 -1.63
C GLY A 42 5.14 -8.80 -0.97
N PHE A 43 6.10 -7.90 -0.71
CA PHE A 43 7.37 -8.21 -0.03
C PHE A 43 7.40 -7.83 1.45
#